data_AF-A0A6F8PWF2-F1
#
_entry.id   AF-A0A6F8PWF2-F1
#
_cell.length_a   1.000
_cell.length_b   1.000
_cell.length_c   1.000
_cell.angle_alpha   90.00
_cell.angle_beta   90.00
_cell.angle_gamma   90.00
#
_symmetry.space_group_name_H-M   'P 1'
#
loop_
_entity.id
_entity.type
_entity.pdbx_description
1 polymer ?
#
loop_
_entity_poly.entity_id
_entity_poly.type
_entity_poly.pdbx_seq_one_letter_code
_entity_poly.pdbx_strand_id
1 'polypeptide(L)' 'MNENQAKYIAETAKLIAIAQFGYFGYKSLETPDHALFYVSCGVFIMLTIIGTVVLGLVKKEVK' A
#
# COMPACT_ATOMS: atom_id res chain seq x y z
N MET A 1 1.78 15.86 -12.66
CA MET A 1 1.75 15.98 -11.18
C MET A 1 3.16 16.32 -10.70
N ASN A 2 3.35 17.20 -9.70
CA ASN A 2 4.74 17.52 -9.27
C ASN A 2 5.34 16.40 -8.39
N GLU A 3 6.67 16.35 -8.30
CA GLU A 3 7.38 15.27 -7.58
C GLU A 3 7.00 15.20 -6.10
N ASN A 4 6.73 16.35 -5.46
CA ASN A 4 6.35 16.40 -4.05
C ASN A 4 4.96 15.79 -3.82
N GLN A 5 3.99 16.09 -4.67
CA GLN A 5 2.66 15.47 -4.63
C GLN A 5 2.73 13.95 -4.82
N ALA A 6 3.57 13.49 -5.75
CA ALA A 6 3.78 12.06 -5.98
C ALA A 6 4.35 11.35 -4.75
N LYS A 7 5.34 11.97 -4.08
CA LYS A 7 5.91 11.49 -2.82
C LYS A 7 4.86 11.41 -1.73
N TYR A 8 4.07 12.48 -1.54
CA TYR A 8 2.99 12.48 -0.55
C TYR A 8 1.97 11.36 -0.79
N ILE A 9 1.57 11.13 -2.03
CA ILE A 9 0.62 10.05 -2.37
C ILE A 9 1.22 8.69 -2.09
N ALA A 10 2.48 8.47 -2.46
CA ALA A 10 3.15 7.19 -2.22
C ALA A 10 3.39 6.91 -0.73
N GLU A 11 3.76 7.92 0.05
CA GLU A 11 3.88 7.81 1.51
C GLU A 11 2.54 7.54 2.18
N THR A 12 1.49 8.23 1.75
CA THR A 12 0.12 8.00 2.24
C THR A 12 -0.35 6.59 1.92
N ALA A 13 -0.14 6.12 0.69
CA ALA A 13 -0.49 4.76 0.28
C ALA A 13 0.26 3.71 1.11
N LYS A 14 1.55 3.94 1.40
CA LYS A 14 2.36 3.07 2.27
C LYS A 14 1.83 3.04 3.71
N LEU A 15 1.48 4.19 4.29
CA LEU A 15 0.92 4.25 5.64
C LEU A 15 -0.41 3.50 5.73
N ILE A 16 -1.30 3.70 4.75
CA ILE A 16 -2.58 3.01 4.67
C ILE A 16 -2.37 1.50 4.53
N ALA A 17 -1.45 1.08 3.67
CA ALA A 17 -1.13 -0.34 3.47
C ALA A 17 -0.68 -0.99 4.79
N ILE A 18 0.26 -0.36 5.50
CA ILE A 18 0.77 -0.87 6.79
C ILE A 18 -0.34 -0.92 7.83
N ALA A 19 -1.15 0.12 7.96
CA ALA A 19 -2.24 0.17 8.94
C ALA A 19 -3.31 -0.91 8.64
N GLN A 20 -3.71 -1.06 7.38
CA GLN A 20 -4.67 -2.05 6.94
C GLN A 20 -4.16 -3.47 7.21
N PHE A 21 -2.93 -3.78 6.78
CA PHE A 21 -2.35 -5.10 6.99
C PHE A 21 -2.10 -5.38 8.47
N GLY A 22 -1.64 -4.39 9.23
CA GLY A 22 -1.44 -4.52 10.68
C GLY A 22 -2.73 -4.86 11.40
N TYR A 23 -3.83 -4.16 11.10
CA TYR A 23 -5.12 -4.42 11.72
C TYR A 23 -5.70 -5.78 11.31
N PHE A 24 -5.89 -6.02 10.01
CA PHE A 24 -6.55 -7.23 9.52
C PHE A 24 -5.67 -8.49 9.65
N GLY A 25 -4.36 -8.33 9.48
CA GLY A 25 -3.39 -9.40 9.73
C GLY A 25 -3.39 -9.83 11.19
N TYR A 26 -3.38 -8.88 12.14
CA TYR A 26 -3.50 -9.22 13.55
C TYR A 26 -4.85 -9.86 13.90
N LYS A 27 -5.96 -9.28 13.42
CA LYS A 27 -7.32 -9.84 13.57
C LYS A 27 -7.43 -11.29 13.07
N SER A 28 -6.76 -11.61 11.97
CA SER A 28 -6.74 -12.97 11.41
C SER A 28 -5.98 -13.98 12.27
N LEU A 29 -5.10 -13.51 13.19
CA LEU A 29 -4.42 -14.36 14.18
C LEU A 29 -5.29 -14.56 15.42
N GLU A 30 -6.02 -13.53 15.86
CA GLU A 30 -6.95 -13.63 17.01
C GLU A 30 -8.12 -14.57 16.74
N THR A 31 -8.69 -14.48 15.54
CA THR A 31 -9.70 -15.42 15.03
C THR A 31 -9.12 -16.04 13.77
N PRO A 32 -8.60 -17.29 13.82
CA PRO A 32 -7.88 -17.93 12.72
C PRO A 32 -8.70 -17.95 11.43
N ASP A 33 -8.54 -16.90 10.64
CA ASP A 33 -9.19 -16.70 9.35
C ASP A 33 -8.10 -16.44 8.33
N HIS A 34 -7.61 -17.53 7.76
CA HIS A 34 -6.57 -17.49 6.74
C HIS A 34 -7.03 -16.74 5.48
N ALA A 35 -8.33 -16.72 5.17
CA ALA A 35 -8.84 -15.97 4.03
C ALA A 35 -8.67 -14.46 4.25
N LEU A 36 -9.01 -13.97 5.45
CA LEU A 36 -8.79 -12.57 5.81
C LEU A 36 -7.31 -12.19 5.77
N PHE A 37 -6.43 -13.09 6.24
CA PHE A 37 -4.99 -12.90 6.16
C PHE A 37 -4.53 -12.72 4.70
N TYR A 38 -4.87 -13.67 3.81
CA TYR A 38 -4.44 -13.60 2.41
C TYR A 38 -5.03 -12.40 1.67
N VAL A 39 -6.30 -12.05 1.92
CA VAL A 39 -6.92 -10.86 1.34
C VAL A 39 -6.20 -9.59 1.80
N SER A 40 -5.90 -9.48 3.10
CA SER A 40 -5.17 -8.31 3.62
C SER A 40 -3.76 -8.19 3.03
N CYS A 41 -3.08 -9.32 2.87
CA CYS A 41 -1.77 -9.39 2.21
C CYS A 41 -1.86 -8.95 0.74
N GLY A 42 -2.91 -9.37 0.01
CA GLY A 42 -3.17 -8.94 -1.36
C GLY A 42 -3.39 -7.43 -1.48
N VAL A 43 -4.20 -6.85 -0.59
CA VAL A 43 -4.44 -5.40 -0.53
C VAL A 43 -3.15 -4.64 -0.23
N PHE A 44 -2.33 -5.12 0.71
CA PHE A 44 -1.03 -4.53 1.03
C PHE A 44 -0.10 -4.46 -0.18
N ILE A 45 0.04 -5.57 -0.91
CA ILE A 45 0.88 -5.64 -2.11
C ILE A 45 0.35 -4.68 -3.18
N MET A 46 -0.96 -4.69 -3.43
CA MET A 46 -1.59 -3.80 -4.40
C MET A 46 -1.33 -2.31 -4.09
N LEU A 47 -1.52 -1.87 -2.84
CA LEU A 47 -1.27 -0.49 -2.44
C LEU A 47 0.22 -0.11 -2.56
N THR A 48 1.12 -1.04 -2.24
CA THR A 48 2.56 -0.84 -2.39
C THR A 48 2.97 -0.68 -3.86
N ILE A 49 2.36 -1.48 -4.76
CA ILE A 49 2.55 -1.34 -6.20
C ILE A 49 2.04 0.00 -6.69
N ILE A 50 0.84 0.42 -6.27
CA ILE A 50 0.28 1.73 -6.64
C ILE A 50 1.22 2.86 -6.23
N GLY A 51 1.70 2.88 -4.99
CA GLY A 51 2.66 3.89 -4.52
C GLY A 51 3.95 3.91 -5.37
N THR A 52 4.46 2.73 -5.73
CA THR A 52 5.65 2.58 -6.56
C THR A 52 5.43 3.06 -7.99
N VAL A 53 4.29 2.71 -8.61
CA VAL A 53 3.91 3.12 -9.97
C VAL A 53 3.73 4.62 -10.03
N VAL A 54 3.05 5.22 -9.05
CA VAL A 54 2.86 6.68 -8.97
C VAL A 54 4.19 7.42 -8.96
N LEU A 55 5.16 6.97 -8.13
CA LEU A 55 6.51 7.55 -8.13
C LEU A 55 7.26 7.33 -9.45
N GLY A 56 7.11 6.15 -10.05
CA GLY A 56 7.77 5.79 -11.31
C GLY A 56 7.26 6.59 -12.51
N LEU A 57 5.95 6.83 -12.60
CA LEU A 57 5.33 7.62 -13.66
C LEU A 57 5.78 9.08 -13.60
N VAL A 58 5.83 9.67 -12.40
CA VAL A 58 6.27 11.06 -12.22
C VAL A 58 7.75 11.24 -12.56
N LYS A 59 8.62 10.27 -12.21
CA LYS A 59 10.04 10.30 -12.63
C LYS A 59 10.23 10.20 -14.14
N LYS A 60 9.30 9.58 -14.87
CA LYS A 60 9.32 9.50 -16.34
C LYS A 60 8.87 10.81 -17.00
N GLU A 61 7.92 11.54 -16.41
CA GLU A 61 7.42 12.82 -16.96
C GLU A 61 8.41 14.00 -16.79
N VAL A 62 9.35 13.90 -15.85
CA VAL A 62 10.32 14.98 -15.54
C VAL A 62 11.65 14.83 -16.34
N LYS A 63 11.80 13.75 -17.12
CA LYS A 63 12.95 13.50 -17.99
C LYS A 63 12.69 13.97 -19.42
#